data_AF-A0A7X3L322-F1
#
_entry.id   AF-A0A7X3L322-F1
#
_cell.length_a   1.000
_cell.length_b   1.000
_cell.length_c   1.000
_cell.angle_alpha   90.00
_cell.angle_beta   90.00
_cell.angle_gamma   90.00
#
_symmetry.space_group_name_H-M   'P 1'
#
loop_
_entity.id
_entity.type
_entity.pdbx_description
1 polymer ?
#
loop_
_entity_poly.entity_id
_entity_poly.type
_entity_poly.pdbx_seq_one_letter_code
_entity_poly.pdbx_strand_id
1 'polypeptide(L)'
;MFQTFATRTHSTFAHDAVIARAIDTAMLRRRDEYNGQPMAWKIFCEASHVATLADPARTAFIERVANERGADAALRLKAKSEAIRAEAIARLM
;
A
#
# COMPACT_ATOMS: atom_id res chain seq x y z
N MET A 1 -5.45 28.23 -18.83
CA MET A 1 -4.80 27.78 -17.57
C MET A 1 -5.13 26.31 -17.21
N PHE A 2 -5.32 25.42 -18.21
CA PHE A 2 -5.72 24.02 -18.01
C PHE A 2 -4.58 23.00 -18.22
N GLN A 3 -3.45 23.41 -18.82
CA GLN A 3 -2.33 22.51 -19.12
C GLN A 3 -1.54 22.08 -17.87
N THR A 4 -1.58 22.87 -16.80
CA THR A 4 -0.85 22.58 -15.54
C THR A 4 -1.50 21.45 -14.73
N PHE A 5 -2.81 21.24 -14.85
CA PHE A 5 -3.52 20.20 -14.11
C PHE A 5 -3.27 18.81 -14.71
N ALA A 6 -3.33 18.68 -16.04
CA ALA A 6 -3.12 17.41 -16.74
C ALA A 6 -1.69 16.87 -16.59
N THR A 7 -0.69 17.76 -16.59
CA THR A 7 0.72 17.39 -16.38
C THR A 7 0.99 16.96 -14.93
N ARG A 8 0.35 17.62 -13.95
CA ARG A 8 0.49 17.26 -12.54
C ARG A 8 -0.15 15.91 -12.21
N THR A 9 -1.36 15.63 -12.71
CA THR A 9 -2.01 14.32 -12.48
C THR A 9 -1.23 13.18 -13.11
N HIS A 10 -0.76 13.34 -14.35
CA HIS A 10 0.03 12.30 -15.03
C HIS A 10 1.35 11.99 -14.29
N SER A 11 2.02 13.01 -13.74
CA SER A 11 3.22 12.84 -12.91
C SER A 11 2.94 12.09 -11.60
N THR A 12 1.82 12.42 -10.92
CA THR A 12 1.40 11.71 -9.70
C THR A 12 1.05 10.25 -9.98
N PHE A 13 0.31 9.95 -11.05
CA PHE A 13 0.00 8.57 -11.43
C PHE A 13 1.25 7.75 -11.77
N ALA A 14 2.20 8.36 -12.48
CA ALA A 14 3.48 7.71 -12.77
C ALA A 14 4.26 7.42 -11.48
N HIS A 15 4.27 8.36 -10.52
CA HIS A 15 4.93 8.17 -9.23
C HIS A 15 4.28 7.04 -8.41
N ASP A 16 2.96 7.03 -8.28
CA ASP A 16 2.23 5.97 -7.56
C ASP A 16 2.43 4.59 -8.19
N ALA A 17 2.50 4.51 -9.53
CA ALA A 17 2.80 3.27 -10.24
C ALA A 17 4.22 2.75 -9.95
N VAL A 18 5.22 3.64 -9.83
CA VAL A 18 6.58 3.27 -9.46
C VAL A 18 6.63 2.75 -8.02
N ILE A 19 5.94 3.42 -7.09
CA ILE A 19 5.83 2.95 -5.69
C ILE A 19 5.16 1.57 -5.64
N ALA A 20 4.03 1.39 -6.32
CA ALA A 20 3.31 0.11 -6.34
C ALA A 20 4.21 -1.03 -6.84
N ARG A 21 4.94 -0.81 -7.95
CA ARG A 21 5.89 -1.80 -8.48
C ARG A 21 7.02 -2.14 -7.49
N ALA A 22 7.54 -1.14 -6.78
CA ALA A 22 8.57 -1.34 -5.76
C ALA A 22 8.04 -2.19 -4.59
N ILE A 23 6.81 -1.93 -4.16
CA ILE A 23 6.13 -2.70 -3.11
C ILE A 23 5.92 -4.15 -3.56
N ASP A 24 5.37 -4.38 -4.75
CA ASP A 24 5.13 -5.74 -5.27
C ASP A 24 6.44 -6.55 -5.35
N THR A 25 7.50 -5.91 -5.83
CA THR A 25 8.83 -6.52 -5.90
C THR A 25 9.36 -6.88 -4.51
N ALA A 26 9.22 -5.98 -3.53
CA ALA A 26 9.63 -6.24 -2.16
C ALA A 26 8.76 -7.33 -1.50
N MET A 27 7.45 -7.34 -1.75
CA MET A 27 6.52 -8.34 -1.22
C MET A 27 6.91 -9.74 -1.67
N LEU A 28 7.18 -9.93 -2.97
CA LEU A 28 7.52 -11.25 -3.54
C LEU A 28 8.85 -11.78 -3.00
N ARG A 29 9.86 -10.91 -2.80
CA ARG A 29 11.15 -11.30 -2.22
C ARG A 29 11.03 -11.86 -0.80
N ARG A 30 10.00 -11.46 -0.06
CA ARG A 30 9.76 -11.86 1.33
C ARG A 30 8.91 -13.11 1.46
N ARG A 31 8.44 -13.70 0.35
CA ARG A 31 7.56 -14.89 0.39
C ARG A 31 8.12 -16.01 1.27
N ASP A 32 9.42 -16.28 1.17
CA ASP A 32 10.08 -17.37 1.89
C ASP A 32 10.19 -17.09 3.41
N GLU A 33 10.21 -15.81 3.83
CA GLU A 33 10.20 -15.42 5.26
C GLU A 33 8.92 -15.88 5.97
N TYR A 34 7.84 -16.09 5.23
CA TYR A 34 6.55 -16.50 5.75
C TYR A 34 6.26 -18.00 5.59
N ASN A 35 7.27 -18.81 5.28
CA ASN A 35 7.11 -20.26 5.18
C ASN A 35 6.57 -20.83 6.51
N GLY A 36 5.59 -21.74 6.43
CA GLY A 36 4.88 -22.27 7.60
C GLY A 36 3.91 -21.29 8.29
N GLN A 37 3.78 -20.04 7.82
CA GLN A 37 2.96 -19.00 8.45
C GLN A 37 1.92 -18.39 7.48
N PRO A 38 0.95 -19.18 6.97
CA PRO A 38 0.02 -18.74 5.93
C PRO A 38 -0.84 -17.54 6.34
N MET A 39 -1.23 -17.44 7.62
CA MET A 39 -2.02 -16.30 8.09
C MET A 39 -1.20 -15.02 8.17
N ALA A 40 0.05 -15.10 8.63
CA ALA A 40 0.96 -13.96 8.65
C ALA A 40 1.25 -13.45 7.23
N TRP A 41 1.41 -14.38 6.27
CA TRP A 41 1.52 -14.03 4.85
C TRP A 41 0.28 -13.30 4.33
N LYS A 42 -0.92 -13.79 4.64
CA LYS A 42 -2.18 -13.16 4.23
C LYS A 42 -2.29 -11.73 4.74
N ILE A 43 -1.99 -11.50 6.02
CA ILE A 43 -2.01 -10.15 6.62
C ILE A 43 -0.95 -9.25 5.98
N PHE A 44 0.22 -9.78 5.65
CA PHE A 44 1.26 -9.03 4.95
C PHE A 44 0.86 -8.67 3.50
N CYS A 45 0.24 -9.60 2.76
CA CYS A 45 -0.29 -9.33 1.43
C CYS A 45 -1.37 -8.26 1.45
N GLU A 46 -2.28 -8.31 2.41
CA GLU A 46 -3.33 -7.30 2.55
C GLU A 46 -2.75 -5.91 2.82
N ALA A 47 -1.80 -5.81 3.76
CA ALA A 47 -1.13 -4.54 4.03
C ALA A 47 -0.33 -4.03 2.81
N SER A 48 0.31 -4.93 2.07
CA SER A 48 1.03 -4.60 0.83
C SER A 48 0.07 -4.08 -0.24
N HIS A 49 -1.07 -4.76 -0.44
CA HIS A 49 -2.12 -4.29 -1.35
C HIS A 49 -2.58 -2.87 -0.98
N VAL A 50 -2.93 -2.63 0.27
CA VAL A 50 -3.34 -1.29 0.75
C VAL A 50 -2.24 -0.25 0.51
N ALA A 51 -0.97 -0.61 0.66
CA ALA A 51 0.17 0.28 0.41
C ALA A 51 0.34 0.64 -1.08
N THR A 52 -0.12 -0.21 -2.01
CA THR A 52 -0.11 0.09 -3.45
C THR A 52 -1.23 1.05 -3.89
N LEU A 53 -2.26 1.25 -3.06
CA LEU A 53 -3.40 2.10 -3.40
C LEU A 53 -3.05 3.60 -3.30
N ALA A 54 -3.55 4.38 -4.25
CA ALA A 54 -3.59 5.83 -4.15
C ALA A 54 -4.43 6.29 -2.94
N ASP A 55 -4.15 7.48 -2.42
CA ASP A 55 -4.68 7.96 -1.14
C ASP A 55 -6.21 7.84 -0.99
N PRO A 56 -7.06 8.23 -1.96
CA PRO A 56 -8.51 8.09 -1.82
C PRO A 56 -8.97 6.63 -1.70
N ALA A 57 -8.39 5.74 -2.52
CA ALA A 57 -8.71 4.32 -2.50
C ALA A 57 -8.22 3.64 -1.22
N ARG A 58 -7.05 4.06 -0.72
CA ARG A 58 -6.49 3.57 0.53
C ARG A 58 -7.38 3.92 1.73
N THR A 59 -7.83 5.17 1.83
CA THR A 59 -8.76 5.61 2.89
C THR A 59 -10.06 4.83 2.86
N ALA A 60 -10.69 4.70 1.68
CA ALA A 60 -11.94 3.95 1.52
C ALA A 60 -11.78 2.46 1.88
N PHE A 61 -10.60 1.87 1.61
CA PHE A 61 -10.30 0.51 2.03
C PHE A 61 -10.23 0.40 3.56
N ILE A 62 -9.48 1.28 4.23
CA ILE A 62 -9.34 1.28 5.70
C ILE A 62 -10.70 1.50 6.38
N GLU A 63 -11.54 2.41 5.87
CA GLU A 63 -12.89 2.64 6.39
C GLU A 63 -13.77 1.40 6.30
N ARG A 64 -13.75 0.70 5.16
CA ARG A 64 -14.46 -0.58 5.00
C ARG A 64 -13.99 -1.61 6.02
N VAL A 65 -12.69 -1.70 6.23
CA VAL A 65 -12.10 -2.60 7.23
C VAL A 65 -12.55 -2.25 8.65
N ALA A 66 -12.63 -0.96 8.97
CA ALA A 66 -13.12 -0.51 10.28
C ALA A 66 -14.57 -0.94 10.50
N ASN A 67 -15.40 -0.85 9.46
CA ASN A 67 -16.81 -1.25 9.52
C ASN A 67 -17.00 -2.77 9.60
N GLU A 68 -16.20 -3.56 8.89
CA GLU A 68 -16.37 -5.02 8.80
C GLU A 68 -15.64 -5.79 9.90
N ARG A 69 -14.47 -5.32 10.33
CA ARG A 69 -13.55 -6.03 11.25
C ARG A 69 -13.21 -5.25 12.50
N GLY A 70 -13.70 -4.02 12.64
CA GLY A 70 -13.49 -3.16 13.79
C GLY A 70 -12.30 -2.21 13.66
N ALA A 71 -12.33 -1.15 14.47
CA ALA A 71 -11.39 -0.05 14.40
C ALA A 71 -9.93 -0.46 14.70
N ASP A 72 -9.70 -1.40 15.62
CA ASP A 72 -8.35 -1.89 15.94
C ASP A 72 -7.72 -2.64 14.77
N ALA A 73 -8.48 -3.49 14.06
CA ALA A 73 -8.02 -4.16 12.85
C ALA A 73 -7.66 -3.16 11.74
N ALA A 74 -8.50 -2.13 11.56
CA ALA A 74 -8.25 -1.05 10.62
C ALA A 74 -6.99 -0.24 10.96
N LEU A 75 -6.79 0.09 12.24
CA LEU A 75 -5.62 0.84 12.71
C LEU A 75 -4.33 0.07 12.46
N ARG A 76 -4.30 -1.23 12.79
CA ARG A 76 -3.13 -2.09 12.55
C ARG A 76 -2.83 -2.22 11.06
N LEU A 77 -3.85 -2.39 10.23
CA LEU A 77 -3.69 -2.48 8.78
C LEU A 77 -3.16 -1.16 8.21
N LYS A 78 -3.71 -0.04 8.65
CA LYS A 78 -3.26 1.31 8.26
C LYS A 78 -1.79 1.48 8.60
N ALA A 79 -1.40 1.30 9.85
CA ALA A 79 0.00 1.47 10.31
C ALA A 79 0.97 0.59 9.52
N LYS A 80 0.60 -0.68 9.27
CA LYS A 80 1.44 -1.60 8.50
C LYS A 80 1.57 -1.19 7.03
N SER A 81 0.47 -0.77 6.39
CA SER A 81 0.50 -0.31 5.00
C SER A 81 1.29 1.01 4.82
N GLU A 82 1.19 1.93 5.79
CA GLU A 82 1.97 3.18 5.81
C GLU A 82 3.46 2.89 5.95
N ALA A 83 3.85 1.97 6.84
CA ALA A 83 5.24 1.55 6.98
C ALA A 83 5.80 0.94 5.68
N ILE A 84 5.04 0.05 5.03
CA ILE A 84 5.45 -0.57 3.74
C ILE A 84 5.63 0.50 2.66
N ARG A 85 4.67 1.44 2.54
CA ARG A 85 4.75 2.51 1.54
C ARG A 85 5.93 3.44 1.80
N ALA A 86 6.16 3.84 3.05
CA ALA A 86 7.27 4.68 3.44
C ALA A 86 8.63 4.02 3.13
N GLU A 87 8.76 2.73 3.42
CA GLU A 87 9.96 1.95 3.13
C GLU A 87 10.21 1.81 1.62
N ALA A 88 9.16 1.66 0.82
CA ALA A 88 9.27 1.65 -0.64
C ALA A 88 9.71 3.01 -1.20
N ILE A 89 9.12 4.11 -0.71
CA ILE A 89 9.51 5.47 -1.09
C ILE A 89 10.98 5.73 -0.74
N ALA A 90 11.42 5.34 0.45
CA ALA A 90 12.80 5.52 0.91
C ALA A 90 13.83 4.75 0.05
N ARG A 91 13.43 3.67 -0.63
CA ARG A 91 14.29 2.91 -1.56
C ARG A 91 14.35 3.50 -2.97
N LEU A 92 13.40 4.36 -3.32
CA LEU A 92 13.28 5.00 -4.62
C LEU A 92 13.94 6.38 -4.68
N MET A 93 14.16 6.99 -3.50
CA MET A 93 14.91 8.24 -3.32
C MET A 93 16.42 7.97 -3.29
#